data_AF-A0A7C4J6C8-F1
#
_entry.id   AF-A0A7C4J6C8-F1
#
_cell.length_a   1.000
_cell.length_b   1.000
_cell.length_c   1.000
_cell.angle_alpha   90.00
_cell.angle_beta   90.00
_cell.angle_gamma   90.00
#
_symmetry.space_group_name_H-M   'P 1'
#
loop_
_entity.id
_entity.type
_entity.pdbx_description
1 polymer ?
#
loop_
_entity_poly.entity_id
_entity_poly.type
_entity_poly.pdbx_seq_one_letter_code
_entity_poly.pdbx_strand_id
1 'polypeptide(L)' 'MKQIFSITRKEVTAYFGSPLALIFLGVFLAVTLFTFFWVDTFFARGIADVRPMFRWMPLLLI' A
#
# COMPACT_ATOMS: atom_id res chain seq x y z
N MET A 1 -13.53 24.64 -9.47
CA MET A 1 -12.67 23.53 -9.99
C MET A 1 -11.18 23.83 -9.92
N LYS A 2 -10.67 24.96 -10.44
CA LYS A 2 -9.23 25.33 -10.39
C LYS A 2 -8.61 25.31 -8.97
N GLN A 3 -9.36 25.78 -7.98
CA GLN A 3 -8.89 25.85 -6.59
C GLN A 3 -8.71 24.46 -5.95
N ILE A 4 -9.62 23.51 -6.23
CA ILE A 4 -9.50 22.12 -5.78
C ILE A 4 -8.20 21.52 -6.33
N PHE A 5 -7.93 21.69 -7.62
CA PHE A 5 -6.73 21.16 -8.27
C PHE A 5 -5.43 21.78 -7.71
N SER A 6 -5.45 23.08 -7.40
CA SER A 6 -4.31 23.76 -6.76
C SER A 6 -4.01 23.23 -5.36
N ILE A 7 -5.06 22.91 -4.59
CA ILE A 7 -4.92 22.34 -3.24
C ILE A 7 -4.40 20.91 -3.33
N THR A 8 -4.98 20.05 -4.18
CA THR A 8 -4.52 18.67 -4.37
C THR A 8 -3.04 18.59 -4.75
N ARG A 9 -2.59 19.45 -5.68
CA ARG A 9 -1.17 19.47 -6.08
C ARG A 9 -0.24 19.85 -4.93
N LYS A 10 -0.61 20.86 -4.14
CA LYS A 10 0.17 21.29 -2.97
C LYS A 10 0.30 20.15 -1.96
N GLU A 11 -0.80 19.50 -1.63
CA GLU A 11 -0.84 18.40 -0.66
C GLU A 11 -0.03 17.20 -1.15
N VAL A 12 -0.20 16.76 -2.40
CA VAL A 12 0.57 15.64 -2.96
C VAL A 12 2.07 15.93 -2.92
N THR A 13 2.51 17.13 -3.30
CA THR A 13 3.92 17.51 -3.20
C THR A 13 4.40 17.61 -1.76
N ALA A 14 3.56 18.02 -0.81
CA ALA A 14 3.92 18.07 0.60
C ALA A 14 4.08 16.66 1.21
N TYR A 15 3.17 15.72 0.91
CA TYR A 15 3.25 14.34 1.41
C TYR A 15 4.38 13.53 0.75
N PHE A 16 4.59 13.67 -0.55
CA PHE A 16 5.62 12.94 -1.30
C PHE A 16 6.91 13.74 -1.53
N GLY A 17 7.05 14.90 -0.91
CA GLY A 17 8.25 15.74 -1.02
C GLY A 17 9.48 15.13 -0.34
N SER A 18 9.26 14.18 0.59
CA SER A 18 10.34 13.40 1.20
C SER A 18 10.58 12.11 0.41
N PRO A 19 11.82 11.83 -0.02
CA PRO A 19 12.18 10.54 -0.64
C PRO A 19 11.81 9.33 0.25
N LEU A 20 11.78 9.52 1.56
CA LEU A 20 11.40 8.49 2.52
C LEU A 20 9.94 8.05 2.34
N ALA A 21 9.03 8.96 1.96
CA ALA A 21 7.63 8.61 1.75
C ALA A 21 7.46 7.60 0.59
N LEU A 22 8.23 7.79 -0.48
CA LEU A 22 8.23 6.87 -1.62
C LEU A 22 8.86 5.52 -1.27
N ILE A 23 9.96 5.52 -0.50
CA ILE A 23 10.61 4.30 -0.04
C ILE A 23 9.67 3.51 0.88
N PHE A 24 9.06 4.17 1.86
CA PHE A 24 8.10 3.55 2.77
C PHE A 24 6.93 2.94 2.00
N LEU A 25 6.33 3.70 1.08
CA LEU A 25 5.23 3.20 0.24
C LEU A 25 5.66 2.00 -0.61
N GLY A 26 6.83 2.07 -1.24
CA GLY A 26 7.36 0.98 -2.06
C GLY A 26 7.62 -0.29 -1.26
N VAL A 27 8.27 -0.17 -0.09
CA VAL A 27 8.53 -1.29 0.81
C VAL A 27 7.21 -1.87 1.33
N PHE A 28 6.29 -1.03 1.79
CA PHE A 28 4.98 -1.47 2.27
C PHE A 28 4.23 -2.27 1.19
N LEU A 29 4.20 -1.77 -0.04
CA LEU A 29 3.57 -2.48 -1.17
C LEU A 29 4.27 -3.80 -1.49
N ALA A 30 5.60 -3.82 -1.52
CA ALA A 30 6.37 -5.03 -1.79
C ALA A 30 6.14 -6.11 -0.73
N VAL A 31 6.16 -5.75 0.55
CA VAL A 31 5.92 -6.67 1.67
C VAL A 31 4.47 -7.16 1.67
N THR A 32 3.51 -6.28 1.38
CA THR A 32 2.08 -6.66 1.28
C THR A 32 1.86 -7.67 0.15
N LEU A 33 2.43 -7.42 -1.03
CA LEU A 33 2.35 -8.35 -2.16
C LEU A 33 3.02 -9.69 -1.83
N PHE A 34 4.21 -9.64 -1.23
CA PHE A 34 4.95 -10.84 -0.86
C PHE A 34 4.18 -11.70 0.16
N THR A 35 3.70 -11.09 1.25
CA THR A 35 2.90 -11.79 2.27
C THR A 35 1.62 -12.39 1.69
N PHE A 36 0.90 -11.62 0.87
CA PHE A 36 -0.35 -12.11 0.26
C PHE A 36 -0.14 -13.28 -0.71
N PHE A 37 0.84 -13.17 -1.62
CA PHE A 37 1.05 -14.18 -2.66
C PHE A 37 1.86 -15.39 -2.20
N TRP A 38 2.93 -15.19 -1.41
CA TRP A 38 3.80 -16.27 -0.95
C TRP A 38 3.40 -16.84 0.41
N VAL A 39 3.25 -16.02 1.45
CA VAL A 39 3.00 -16.52 2.82
C VAL A 39 1.61 -17.14 2.93
N ASP A 40 0.60 -16.46 2.39
CA ASP A 40 -0.78 -16.96 2.37
C ASP A 40 -1.07 -17.91 1.22
N THR A 41 -0.08 -18.16 0.36
CA THR A 41 -0.15 -19.10 -0.78
C THR A 41 -1.38 -18.88 -1.66
N PHE A 42 -1.66 -17.62 -2.01
CA PHE A 42 -2.89 -17.22 -2.72
C PHE A 42 -3.24 -18.14 -3.92
N PHE A 43 -2.25 -18.49 -4.74
CA PHE A 43 -2.46 -19.35 -5.90
C PHE A 43 -2.74 -20.82 -5.56
N ALA A 44 -2.21 -21.33 -4.44
CA ALA A 44 -2.42 -22.72 -4.02
C ALA A 44 -3.80 -22.95 -3.40
N ARG A 45 -4.44 -21.90 -2.88
CA ARG A 45 -5.75 -22.01 -2.22
C ARG A 45 -6.92 -22.22 -3.17
N GLY A 46 -6.76 -21.92 -4.46
CA GLY A 46 -7.83 -22.05 -5.46
C GLY A 46 -9.05 -21.14 -5.23
N ILE A 47 -8.93 -20.12 -4.37
CA ILE A 47 -9.99 -19.14 -4.07
C ILE A 47 -9.45 -17.71 -4.18
N ALA A 48 -10.18 -16.86 -4.90
CA ALA A 48 -9.85 -15.45 -5.10
C ALA A 48 -10.40 -14.62 -3.95
N ASP A 49 -9.70 -14.63 -2.81
CA ASP A 49 -10.13 -13.91 -1.61
C ASP A 49 -9.04 -12.99 -1.05
N VAL A 50 -9.47 -11.83 -0.55
CA VAL A 50 -8.66 -10.77 0.06
C VAL A 50 -8.63 -10.81 1.59
N ARG A 51 -9.48 -11.62 2.26
CA ARG A 51 -9.49 -11.80 3.73
C ARG A 51 -8.10 -11.93 4.36
N PRO A 52 -7.15 -12.69 3.80
CA PRO A 52 -5.83 -12.83 4.39
C PRO A 52 -5.01 -11.54 4.35
N MET A 53 -5.15 -10.73 3.30
CA MET A 53 -4.52 -9.40 3.23
C MET A 53 -4.94 -8.54 4.42
N PHE A 54 -6.25 -8.50 4.72
CA PHE A 54 -6.79 -7.77 5.87
C PHE A 54 -6.30 -8.31 7.21
N ARG A 55 -6.09 -9.63 7.32
CA ARG A 55 -5.53 -10.23 8.53
C ARG A 55 -4.09 -9.79 8.79
N TRP A 56 -3.32 -9.49 7.75
CA TRP A 56 -1.95 -8.97 7.87
C TRP A 56 -1.88 -7.45 8.11
N MET A 57 -2.93 -6.68 7.79
CA MET A 57 -2.90 -5.22 7.93
C MET A 57 -2.46 -4.71 9.31
N PRO A 58 -2.90 -5.27 10.46
CA PRO A 58 -2.43 -4.80 11.75
C PRO A 58 -0.93 -4.96 11.95
N LEU A 59 -0.31 -5.99 11.35
CA LEU A 59 1.14 -6.23 11.44
C LEU A 59 1.92 -5.39 10.42
N LEU A 60 1.35 -5.17 9.23
CA LEU A 60 2.00 -4.40 8.16
C LEU A 60 1.96 -2.89 8.40
N LEU A 61 1.05 -2.41 9.25
CA LEU A 61 0.86 -0.99 9.56
C LEU A 61 1.60 -0.51 10.82
N ILE A 62 2.28 -1.41 11.52
CA ILE A 62 3.18 -1.09 12.64
C ILE A 62 4.57 -0.78 12.07
#